data_AF-A0A9W4D3T7-F1
#
_entry.id   AF-A0A9W4D3T7-F1
#
_cell.length_a   1.000
_cell.length_b   1.000
_cell.length_c   1.000
_cell.angle_alpha   90.00
_cell.angle_beta   90.00
_cell.angle_gamma   90.00
#
_symmetry.space_group_name_H-M   'P 1'
#
loop_
_entity.id
_entity.type
_entity.pdbx_description
1 polymer ?
#
loop_
_entity_poly.entity_id
_entity_poly.type
_entity_poly.pdbx_seq_one_letter_code
_entity_poly.pdbx_strand_id
1 'polypeptide(L)'
;MFDMINIFEVFLPQLLRYPNPTDPLNGEAAALLMREPKGYDAKVKEYVVKYASKEAADEAGKEETDEEDMSSVASYEDEEEPAGQMEEV
;
A
#
# COMPACT_ATOMS: atom_id res chain seq x y z
N MET A 1 -21.32 7.47 15.20
CA MET A 1 -20.88 8.05 13.92
C MET A 1 -19.37 8.17 14.02
N PHE A 2 -18.61 7.77 12.98
CA PHE A 2 -17.15 7.89 13.01
C PHE A 2 -16.76 9.25 12.48
N ASP A 3 -16.09 10.05 13.31
CA ASP A 3 -15.47 11.31 12.86
C ASP A 3 -14.15 11.02 12.14
N MET A 4 -13.84 11.83 11.13
CA MET A 4 -12.60 11.72 10.35
C MET A 4 -11.35 11.85 11.23
N ILE A 5 -11.45 12.59 12.34
CA ILE A 5 -10.33 12.71 13.30
C ILE A 5 -9.92 11.36 13.91
N ASN A 6 -10.88 10.42 14.03
CA ASN A 6 -10.60 9.08 14.56
C ASN A 6 -9.64 8.29 13.66
N ILE A 7 -9.50 8.64 12.37
CA ILE A 7 -8.54 7.98 11.47
C ILE A 7 -7.12 8.12 12.02
N PHE A 8 -6.76 9.35 12.42
CA PHE A 8 -5.43 9.67 12.90
C PHE A 8 -5.25 9.39 14.40
N GLU A 9 -6.30 9.58 15.21
CA GLU A 9 -6.22 9.42 16.65
C GLU A 9 -6.41 7.98 17.13
N VAL A 10 -7.16 7.16 16.38
CA VAL A 10 -7.55 5.81 16.80
C VAL A 10 -7.15 4.76 15.78
N PHE A 11 -7.61 4.85 14.53
CA PHE A 11 -7.47 3.76 13.57
C PHE A 11 -6.02 3.48 13.15
N LEU A 12 -5.30 4.50 12.67
CA LEU A 12 -3.93 4.34 12.20
C LEU A 12 -2.97 3.91 13.32
N PRO A 13 -2.97 4.54 14.52
CA PRO A 13 -2.11 4.07 15.61
C PRO A 13 -2.37 2.62 15.98
N GLN A 14 -3.63 2.18 15.92
CA GLN A 14 -3.99 0.83 16.30
C GLN A 14 -3.67 -0.21 15.24
N LEU A 15 -3.84 0.13 13.96
CA LEU A 15 -3.42 -0.71 12.84
C LEU A 15 -1.90 -0.91 12.81
N LEU A 16 -1.13 0.16 13.03
CA LEU A 16 0.34 0.09 13.07
C LEU A 16 0.85 -0.71 14.28
N ARG A 17 0.12 -0.70 15.39
CA ARG A 17 0.45 -1.50 16.57
C ARG A 17 0.13 -2.98 16.36
N TYR A 18 -0.99 -3.27 15.70
CA TYR A 18 -1.49 -4.63 15.52
C TYR A 18 -1.91 -4.84 14.06
N PRO A 19 -0.94 -5.17 13.18
CA PRO A 19 -1.23 -5.48 11.79
C PRO A 19 -2.14 -6.71 11.67
N ASN A 20 -2.94 -6.79 10.61
CA ASN A 20 -3.68 -7.99 10.29
C ASN A 20 -2.89 -8.89 9.31
N PRO A 21 -2.33 -10.03 9.75
CA PRO A 21 -1.54 -10.91 8.88
C PRO A 21 -2.40 -11.89 8.06
N THR A 22 -3.70 -12.03 8.34
CA THR A 22 -4.54 -13.04 7.66
C THR A 22 -5.00 -12.61 6.28
N ASP A 23 -4.99 -11.31 6.00
CA ASP A 23 -5.31 -10.74 4.68
C ASP A 23 -4.35 -9.58 4.36
N PRO A 24 -3.09 -9.89 4.01
CA PRO A 24 -2.06 -8.87 3.88
C PRO A 24 -2.03 -8.27 2.47
N LEU A 25 -2.05 -6.94 2.37
CA LEU A 25 -1.70 -6.24 1.13
C LEU A 25 -0.20 -6.37 0.81
N ASN A 26 0.66 -6.41 1.82
CA ASN A 26 2.09 -6.68 1.67
C ASN A 26 2.43 -8.06 2.26
N GLY A 27 2.45 -9.06 1.39
CA GLY A 27 2.73 -10.45 1.76
C GLY A 27 4.11 -10.67 2.35
N GLU A 28 5.14 -9.91 1.92
CA GLU A 28 6.49 -10.02 2.46
C GLU A 28 6.55 -9.55 3.92
N ALA A 29 5.94 -8.40 4.21
CA ALA A 29 5.86 -7.85 5.56
C ALA A 29 5.08 -8.79 6.50
N ALA A 30 3.98 -9.36 6.03
CA ALA A 30 3.18 -10.30 6.81
C ALA A 30 3.94 -11.62 7.08
N ALA A 31 4.61 -12.17 6.07
CA ALA A 31 5.43 -13.37 6.25
C ALA A 31 6.58 -13.13 7.24
N LEU A 32 7.23 -11.97 7.17
CA LEU A 32 8.31 -11.58 8.08
C LEU A 32 7.78 -11.40 9.52
N LEU A 33 6.62 -10.76 9.68
CA LEU A 33 5.97 -10.61 10.98
C LEU A 33 5.59 -11.96 11.60
N MET A 34 5.09 -12.91 10.80
CA MET A 34 4.68 -14.24 11.29
C MET A 34 5.88 -15.14 11.63
N ARG A 35 6.98 -15.07 10.87
CA ARG A 35 8.17 -15.92 11.07
C ARG A 35 9.14 -15.33 12.09
N GLU A 36 9.45 -14.04 11.96
CA GLU A 36 10.52 -13.36 12.70
C GLU A 36 10.08 -11.96 13.16
N PRO A 37 9.27 -11.85 14.23
CA PRO A 37 8.77 -10.56 14.71
C PRO A 37 9.86 -9.53 15.02
N LYS A 38 11.00 -9.98 15.56
CA LYS A 38 12.14 -9.09 15.85
C LYS A 38 12.81 -8.55 14.59
N GLY A 39 12.85 -9.35 13.53
CA GLY A 39 13.41 -8.95 12.23
C GLY A 39 12.49 -7.95 11.53
N TYR A 40 11.17 -8.17 11.64
CA TYR A 40 10.17 -7.19 11.20
C TYR A 40 10.36 -5.83 11.91
N ASP A 41 10.48 -5.82 13.24
CA ASP A 41 10.68 -4.58 14.00
C ASP A 41 11.96 -3.82 13.59
N ALA A 42 13.04 -4.55 13.31
CA ALA A 42 14.29 -3.96 12.84
C ALA A 42 14.13 -3.35 11.44
N LYS A 43 13.50 -4.09 10.52
CA LYS A 43 13.23 -3.62 9.14
C LYS A 43 12.30 -2.40 9.14
N VAL A 44 11.26 -2.40 9.96
CA VAL A 44 10.37 -1.24 10.12
C VAL A 44 11.14 -0.02 10.60
N LYS A 45 12.00 -0.16 11.62
CA LYS A 45 12.82 0.97 12.11
C LYS A 45 13.76 1.52 11.05
N GLU A 46 14.40 0.65 10.27
CA GLU A 46 15.26 1.07 9.16
C GLU A 46 14.46 1.87 8.11
N TYR A 47 13.28 1.37 7.73
CA TYR A 47 12.40 2.03 6.77
C TYR A 47 11.88 3.37 7.28
N VAL A 48 11.55 3.47 8.57
CA VAL A 48 11.13 4.74 9.19
C VAL A 48 12.24 5.78 9.09
N VAL A 49 13.49 5.42 9.39
CA VAL A 49 14.63 6.34 9.28
C VAL A 49 14.86 6.76 7.83
N LYS A 50 14.73 5.82 6.89
CA LYS A 50 15.02 6.06 5.47
C LYS A 50 13.95 6.87 4.74
N TYR A 51 12.67 6.66 5.07
CA TYR A 51 11.54 7.16 4.28
C TYR A 51 10.56 8.03 5.07
N ALA A 52 10.52 7.92 6.40
CA ALA A 52 9.57 8.64 7.25
C ALA A 52 10.28 9.59 8.23
N SER A 53 11.44 10.12 7.83
CA SER A 53 12.09 11.22 8.57
C SER A 53 11.31 12.52 8.36
N LYS A 54 11.47 13.48 9.28
CA LYS A 54 10.86 14.81 9.13
C LYS A 54 11.25 15.47 7.81
N GLU A 55 12.52 15.36 7.45
CA GLU A 55 13.08 15.91 6.21
C GLU A 55 12.45 15.26 4.97
N ALA A 56 12.25 13.94 4.98
CA ALA A 56 11.59 13.22 3.88
C ALA A 56 10.12 13.62 3.75
N ALA A 57 9.42 13.83 4.87
CA ALA A 57 8.04 14.28 4.88
C ALA A 57 7.91 15.74 4.38
N ASP A 58 8.82 16.61 4.80
CA ASP A 58 8.86 18.01 4.37
C ASP A 58 9.21 18.14 2.87
N GLU A 59 10.01 17.22 2.32
CA GLU A 59 10.34 17.19 0.87
C GLU A 59 9.18 16.67 0.02
N ALA A 60 8.53 15.58 0.44
CA ALA A 60 7.38 15.02 -0.26
C ALA A 60 6.20 16.01 -0.37
N GLY A 61 6.04 16.91 0.62
CA GLY A 61 5.03 17.96 0.60
C GLY A 61 5.32 19.13 -0.34
N LYS A 62 6.50 19.19 -0.98
CA LYS A 62 6.87 20.26 -1.93
C LYS A 62 6.65 19.90 -3.39
N GLU A 63 6.43 18.63 -3.73
CA GLU A 63 6.29 18.17 -5.12
C GLU A 63 4.89 18.45 -5.72
N GLU A 64 3.91 18.93 -4.94
CA GLU A 64 2.55 19.27 -5.42
C GLU A 64 2.46 20.67 -6.08
N THR A 65 3.41 21.04 -6.96
CA THR A 65 3.26 22.26 -7.79
C THR A 65 3.29 22.07 -9.30
N ASP A 66 3.39 20.82 -9.80
CA ASP A 66 3.29 20.54 -11.23
C ASP A 66 1.99 19.76 -11.55
N GLU A 67 0.87 20.49 -11.63
CA GLU A 67 -0.49 20.01 -11.98
C GLU A 67 -0.71 19.74 -13.48
N GLU A 68 0.32 19.41 -14.26
CA GLU A 68 0.16 19.20 -15.71
C GLU A 68 0.67 17.81 -16.11
N ASP A 69 -0.25 16.96 -16.60
CA ASP A 69 -0.02 15.75 -17.40
C ASP A 69 -0.31 14.36 -16.75
N MET A 70 -1.57 14.11 -16.34
CA MET A 70 -2.07 12.75 -16.07
C MET A 70 -3.41 12.47 -16.78
N SER A 71 -3.58 12.93 -18.02
CA SER A 71 -4.75 12.59 -18.85
C SER A 71 -4.34 11.83 -20.12
N SER A 72 -4.08 10.53 -19.98
CA SER A 72 -4.16 9.60 -21.12
C SER A 72 -4.67 8.22 -20.66
N VAL A 73 -5.92 8.18 -20.21
CA VAL A 73 -6.69 6.93 -19.99
C VAL A 73 -7.84 6.82 -20.99
N ALA A 74 -7.52 7.03 -22.28
CA ALA A 74 -8.47 6.90 -23.37
C ALA A 74 -7.86 6.09 -24.52
N SER A 75 -7.59 4.81 -24.29
CA SER A 75 -7.50 3.78 -25.34
C SER A 75 -7.38 2.39 -24.71
N TYR A 76 -8.48 1.90 -24.15
CA TYR A 76 -8.70 0.45 -24.12
C TYR A 76 -9.64 0.16 -25.29
N GLU A 77 -9.07 -0.27 -26.42
CA GLU A 77 -9.82 -0.90 -27.50
C GLU A 77 -10.31 -2.26 -27.00
N ASP A 78 -11.62 -2.43 -27.08
CA ASP A 78 -12.36 -3.63 -26.72
C ASP A 78 -12.12 -4.70 -27.79
N GLU A 79 -11.15 -5.60 -27.56
CA GLU A 79 -10.97 -6.82 -28.35
C GLU A 79 -11.56 -8.02 -27.57
N GLU A 80 -12.86 -8.24 -27.70
CA GLU A 80 -13.52 -9.51 -27.37
C GLU A 80 -13.01 -10.63 -28.29
N GLU A 81 -12.18 -11.54 -27.75
CA GLU A 81 -11.86 -12.84 -28.36
C GLU A 81 -12.49 -13.98 -27.52
N PRO A 82 -13.48 -14.73 -28.02
CA PRO A 82 -14.07 -15.85 -27.30
C PRO A 82 -13.15 -17.09 -27.34
N ALA A 83 -12.72 -17.54 -26.16
CA ALA A 83 -11.89 -18.73 -25.98
C ALA A 83 -12.53 -20.01 -26.56
N GLY A 84 -11.68 -20.83 -27.18
CA GLY A 84 -12.03 -21.94 -28.07
C GLY A 84 -12.83 -23.10 -27.48
N GLN A 85 -13.44 -23.83 -28.42
CA GLN A 85 -14.27 -25.04 -28.23
C GLN A 85 -13.52 -26.14 -27.45
N MET A 86 -14.19 -26.72 -26.45
CA MET A 86 -13.80 -28.01 -25.87
C MET A 86 -14.38 -29.13 -26.74
N GLU A 87 -13.50 -29.96 -27.30
CA GLU A 87 -13.81 -31.21 -27.97
C GLU A 87 -14.19 -32.27 -26.92
N GLU A 88 -15.39 -32.85 -27.02
CA GLU A 88 -15.83 -34.00 -26.21
C GLU A 88 -15.80 -35.26 -27.08
N VAL A 89 -15.36 -36.35 -26.45
CA VAL A 89 -15.02 -37.69 -26.97
C VAL A 89 -16.13 -38.38 -27.75
#